data_AF-A0A3C2B8Q9-F1
#
_entry.id   AF-A0A3C2B8Q9-F1
#
_cell.length_a   1.000
_cell.length_b   1.000
_cell.length_c   1.000
_cell.angle_alpha   90.00
_cell.angle_beta   90.00
_cell.angle_gamma   90.00
#
_symmetry.space_group_name_H-M   'P 1'
#
loop_
_entity.id
_entity.type
_entity.pdbx_description
1 polymer ?
#
loop_
_entity_poly.entity_id
_entity_poly.type
_entity_poly.pdbx_seq_one_letter_code
_entity_poly.pdbx_strand_id
1 'polypeptide(L)'
;VATRQVTGQVPRQVTGPVPLVEDQPRRRHHTTIPRLLCVVGHASWLVLPIAVIVLARQGYIYFRFDDTLFIDERAQRVVVLLVLIGVFGYLIGWLWWTVAALLNARHKSRYTPWPGIAWAALVVQVGAVFALGIELDDEFARFALVCGVGLTIVGAHFWVLGSLRRAAGAVKAPQDPWSRMIILPIAGFAMGIVASFFLRWVGRPASIGLMVVGYLNSLWYVSSVYSALTSFDRACVGRMSIGQDDHALMHFRFNRG
;
A
#
# COMPACT_ATOMS: atom_id res chain seq x y z
N VAL A 1 -3.21 77.57 12.20
CA VAL A 1 -3.08 76.16 11.76
C VAL A 1 -2.34 75.41 12.86
N ALA A 2 -3.04 74.64 13.68
CA ALA A 2 -2.48 73.97 14.85
C ALA A 2 -2.32 72.47 14.57
N THR A 3 -1.07 71.99 14.61
CA THR A 3 -0.68 70.60 14.34
C THR A 3 -0.88 69.76 15.60
N ARG A 4 -1.88 68.86 15.57
CA ARG A 4 -2.19 67.93 16.67
C ARG A 4 -1.29 66.70 16.53
N GLN A 5 -0.26 66.59 17.37
CA GLN A 5 0.54 65.36 17.51
C GLN A 5 -0.33 64.27 18.14
N VAL A 6 -0.64 63.22 17.37
CA VAL A 6 -1.25 61.99 17.87
C VAL A 6 -0.10 61.07 18.30
N THR A 7 0.21 61.08 19.59
CA THR A 7 1.09 60.10 20.24
C THR A 7 0.40 58.74 20.25
N GLY A 8 0.71 57.92 19.26
CA GLY A 8 0.28 56.52 19.20
C GLY A 8 0.97 55.70 20.29
N GLN A 9 0.22 55.33 21.34
CA GLN A 9 0.63 54.25 22.24
C GLN A 9 0.60 52.94 21.45
N VAL A 10 1.77 52.35 21.23
CA VAL A 10 1.92 50.99 20.72
C VAL A 10 1.35 50.03 21.77
N PRO A 11 0.34 49.21 21.44
CA PRO A 11 -0.20 48.26 22.40
C PRO A 11 0.89 47.27 22.80
N ARG A 12 1.17 47.22 24.10
CA ARG A 12 2.09 46.29 24.73
C ARG A 12 1.60 44.87 24.41
N GLN A 13 2.29 44.16 23.52
CA GLN A 13 2.05 42.74 23.27
C GLN A 13 2.27 42.01 24.60
N VAL A 14 1.16 41.60 25.23
CA VAL A 14 1.19 40.71 26.38
C VAL A 14 1.65 39.35 25.88
N THR A 15 2.95 39.08 25.99
CA THR A 15 3.57 37.77 25.82
C THR A 15 3.24 36.89 27.03
N GLY A 16 1.94 36.70 27.28
CA GLY A 16 1.49 35.63 28.16
C GLY A 16 1.71 34.29 27.44
N PRO A 17 2.12 33.22 28.14
CA PRO A 17 2.11 31.89 27.56
C PRO A 17 0.68 31.61 27.08
N VAL A 18 0.53 31.41 25.77
CA VAL A 18 -0.74 30.97 25.18
C VAL A 18 -1.09 29.68 25.93
N PRO A 19 -2.21 29.62 26.68
CA PRO A 19 -2.60 28.39 27.34
C PRO A 19 -2.69 27.33 26.25
N LEU A 20 -1.84 26.31 26.37
CA LEU A 20 -1.96 25.09 25.58
C LEU A 20 -3.38 24.60 25.88
N VAL A 21 -4.29 24.86 24.95
CA VAL A 21 -5.64 24.32 24.99
C VAL A 21 -5.44 22.82 25.13
N GLU A 22 -5.70 22.33 26.33
CA GLU A 22 -5.54 20.94 26.69
C GLU A 22 -6.53 20.18 25.82
N ASP A 23 -6.00 19.65 24.72
CA ASP A 23 -6.75 19.00 23.67
C ASP A 23 -7.44 17.82 24.34
N GLN A 24 -8.72 17.99 24.71
CA GLN A 24 -9.48 16.96 25.42
C GLN A 24 -9.25 15.64 24.70
N PRO A 25 -9.09 14.51 25.43
CA PRO A 25 -8.78 13.22 24.84
C PRO A 25 -9.92 12.79 23.90
N ARG A 26 -9.89 13.28 22.65
CA ARG A 26 -10.81 12.90 21.60
C ARG A 26 -10.62 11.41 21.41
N ARG A 27 -11.71 10.64 21.52
CA ARG A 27 -11.71 9.21 21.24
C ARG A 27 -11.14 9.00 19.84
N ARG A 28 -9.92 8.46 19.77
CA ARG A 28 -9.26 8.12 18.51
C ARG A 28 -9.71 6.75 18.06
N HIS A 29 -9.94 6.58 16.76
CA HIS A 29 -10.34 5.29 16.23
C HIS A 29 -9.14 4.34 16.21
N HIS A 30 -9.30 3.16 16.79
CA HIS A 30 -8.27 2.12 16.78
C HIS A 30 -8.05 1.58 15.36
N THR A 31 -6.80 1.58 14.91
CA THR A 31 -6.39 1.15 13.56
C THR A 31 -5.61 -0.17 13.55
N THR A 32 -5.39 -0.79 14.73
CA THR A 32 -4.60 -2.01 14.85
C THR A 32 -5.17 -3.18 14.06
N ILE A 33 -6.48 -3.42 14.18
CA ILE A 33 -7.18 -4.50 13.47
C ILE A 33 -7.13 -4.28 11.95
N PRO A 34 -7.56 -3.13 11.40
CA PRO A 34 -7.53 -2.95 9.95
C PRO A 34 -6.12 -2.95 9.37
N ARG A 35 -5.12 -2.44 10.10
CA ARG A 35 -3.72 -2.55 9.69
C ARG A 35 -3.26 -4.00 9.62
N LEU A 36 -3.59 -4.82 10.63
CA LEU A 36 -3.25 -6.24 10.63
C LEU A 36 -3.90 -6.94 9.44
N LEU A 37 -5.17 -6.65 9.14
CA LEU A 37 -5.86 -7.19 7.97
C LEU A 37 -5.16 -6.80 6.65
N CYS A 38 -4.76 -5.54 6.47
CA CYS A 38 -3.97 -5.12 5.30
C CYS A 38 -2.68 -5.92 5.15
N VAL A 39 -1.94 -6.07 6.26
CA VAL A 39 -0.62 -6.71 6.26
C VAL A 39 -0.76 -8.21 6.03
N VAL A 40 -1.72 -8.86 6.66
CA VAL A 40 -2.02 -10.28 6.45
C VAL A 40 -2.49 -10.53 5.02
N GLY A 41 -3.37 -9.67 4.48
CA GLY A 41 -3.83 -9.75 3.09
C GLY A 41 -2.70 -9.54 2.07
N HIS A 42 -1.69 -8.73 2.40
CA HIS A 42 -0.49 -8.65 1.56
C HIS A 42 0.47 -9.82 1.76
N ALA A 43 0.64 -10.30 2.99
CA ALA A 43 1.52 -11.41 3.32
C ALA A 43 1.02 -12.75 2.77
N SER A 44 -0.29 -12.93 2.58
CA SER A 44 -0.84 -14.14 1.96
C SER A 44 -0.35 -14.34 0.53
N TRP A 45 -0.01 -13.27 -0.20
CA TRP A 45 0.61 -13.38 -1.53
C TRP A 45 2.00 -14.03 -1.48
N LEU A 46 2.70 -13.92 -0.34
CA LEU A 46 3.98 -14.60 -0.12
C LEU A 46 3.79 -16.09 0.19
N VAL A 47 2.64 -16.45 0.77
CA VAL A 47 2.29 -17.85 1.09
C VAL A 47 1.92 -18.62 -0.18
N LEU A 48 1.35 -17.96 -1.19
CA LEU A 48 0.84 -18.62 -2.39
C LEU A 48 1.91 -19.40 -3.17
N PRO A 49 3.12 -18.87 -3.46
CA PRO A 49 4.19 -19.65 -4.07
C PRO A 49 4.62 -20.85 -3.23
N ILE A 50 4.68 -20.70 -1.90
CA ILE A 50 5.05 -21.80 -1.00
C ILE A 50 4.00 -22.91 -1.05
N ALA A 51 2.72 -22.54 -1.01
CA ALA A 51 1.61 -23.47 -1.13
C ALA A 51 1.64 -24.21 -2.48
N VAL A 52 1.89 -23.50 -3.59
CA VAL A 52 2.05 -24.09 -4.93
C VAL A 52 3.21 -25.09 -4.96
N ILE A 53 4.38 -24.76 -4.38
CA ILE A 53 5.53 -25.69 -4.31
C ILE A 53 5.19 -26.93 -3.50
N VAL A 54 4.52 -26.78 -2.35
CA VAL A 54 4.11 -27.90 -1.50
C VAL A 54 3.12 -28.80 -2.23
N LEU A 55 2.12 -28.22 -2.89
CA LEU A 55 1.13 -28.95 -3.68
C LEU A 55 1.78 -29.66 -4.87
N ALA A 56 2.74 -29.04 -5.55
CA ALA A 56 3.49 -29.66 -6.63
C ALA A 56 4.32 -30.86 -6.15
N ARG A 57 5.00 -30.74 -5.00
CA ARG A 57 5.76 -31.84 -4.39
C ARG A 57 4.88 -33.01 -3.97
N GLN A 58 3.62 -32.74 -3.65
CA GLN A 58 2.63 -33.77 -3.29
C GLN A 58 1.96 -34.40 -4.52
N GLY A 59 2.31 -33.97 -5.74
CA GLY A 59 1.71 -34.48 -6.98
C GLY A 59 0.34 -33.90 -7.31
N TYR A 60 -0.12 -32.85 -6.59
CA TYR A 60 -1.40 -32.19 -6.87
C TYR A 60 -1.31 -31.14 -7.98
N ILE A 61 -0.09 -30.70 -8.33
CA ILE A 61 0.18 -29.79 -9.45
C ILE A 61 1.34 -30.37 -10.26
N TYR A 62 1.13 -30.62 -11.54
CA TYR A 62 2.19 -31.10 -12.43
C TYR A 62 1.89 -30.70 -13.88
N PHE A 63 2.95 -30.61 -14.69
CA PHE A 63 2.82 -30.45 -16.13
C PHE A 63 2.63 -31.84 -16.76
N ARG A 64 1.60 -31.99 -17.59
CA ARG A 64 1.43 -33.16 -18.43
C ARG A 64 2.39 -33.06 -19.63
N PHE A 65 2.60 -34.16 -20.35
CA PHE A 65 3.46 -34.25 -21.54
C PHE A 65 3.12 -33.27 -22.68
N ASP A 66 1.93 -32.68 -22.66
CA ASP A 66 1.43 -31.68 -23.60
C ASP A 66 1.66 -30.23 -23.13
N ASP A 67 2.54 -30.02 -22.14
CA ASP A 67 2.79 -28.74 -21.46
C ASP A 67 1.55 -28.11 -20.80
N THR A 68 0.44 -28.87 -20.67
CA THR A 68 -0.73 -28.39 -19.93
C THR A 68 -0.49 -28.53 -18.43
N LEU A 69 -0.77 -27.45 -17.70
CA LEU A 69 -0.71 -27.43 -16.25
C LEU A 69 -1.95 -28.16 -15.70
N PHE A 70 -1.76 -29.35 -15.16
CA PHE A 70 -2.81 -30.06 -14.43
C PHE A 70 -2.82 -29.62 -12.97
N ILE A 71 -3.99 -29.22 -12.49
CA ILE A 71 -4.23 -28.82 -11.11
C ILE A 71 -5.37 -29.71 -10.57
N ASP A 72 -5.08 -30.54 -9.58
CA ASP A 72 -6.10 -31.35 -8.91
C ASP A 72 -7.15 -30.48 -8.22
N GLU A 73 -8.39 -30.96 -8.07
CA GLU A 73 -9.47 -30.24 -7.39
C GLU A 73 -9.09 -29.79 -5.98
N ARG A 74 -8.30 -30.61 -5.27
CA ARG A 74 -7.79 -30.27 -3.94
C ARG A 74 -6.83 -29.09 -4.00
N ALA A 75 -5.89 -29.09 -4.94
CA ALA A 75 -4.96 -27.97 -5.15
C ALA A 75 -5.73 -26.71 -5.56
N GLN A 76 -6.68 -26.83 -6.48
CA GLN A 76 -7.53 -25.72 -6.91
C GLN A 76 -8.27 -25.10 -5.73
N ARG A 77 -8.93 -25.91 -4.88
CA ARG A 77 -9.63 -25.42 -3.68
C ARG A 77 -8.70 -24.69 -2.71
N VAL A 78 -7.51 -25.23 -2.45
CA VAL A 78 -6.52 -24.58 -1.57
C VAL A 78 -6.03 -23.25 -2.14
N VAL A 79 -5.67 -23.21 -3.43
CA VAL A 79 -5.20 -22.00 -4.09
C VAL A 79 -6.30 -20.94 -4.12
N VAL A 80 -7.53 -21.31 -4.50
CA VAL A 80 -8.68 -20.39 -4.50
C VAL A 80 -8.93 -19.85 -3.10
N LEU A 81 -8.93 -20.70 -2.06
CA LEU A 81 -9.12 -20.25 -0.68
C LEU A 81 -8.04 -19.25 -0.24
N LEU A 82 -6.77 -19.51 -0.55
CA LEU A 82 -5.67 -18.59 -0.24
C LEU A 82 -5.80 -17.25 -0.97
N VAL A 83 -6.20 -17.27 -2.24
CA VAL A 83 -6.48 -16.06 -3.03
C VAL A 83 -7.64 -15.28 -2.40
N LEU A 84 -8.73 -15.95 -2.04
CA LEU A 84 -9.88 -15.29 -1.41
C LEU A 84 -9.52 -14.66 -0.07
N ILE A 85 -8.79 -15.38 0.79
CA ILE A 85 -8.30 -14.85 2.08
C ILE A 85 -7.44 -13.60 1.85
N GLY A 86 -6.52 -13.66 0.88
CA GLY A 86 -5.64 -12.54 0.55
C GLY A 86 -6.39 -11.33 0.02
N VAL A 87 -7.27 -11.54 -0.96
CA VAL A 87 -8.08 -10.50 -1.60
C VAL A 87 -9.03 -9.88 -0.57
N PHE A 88 -9.83 -10.66 0.16
CA PHE A 88 -10.76 -10.10 1.14
C PHE A 88 -10.05 -9.45 2.32
N GLY A 89 -8.99 -10.07 2.85
CA GLY A 89 -8.18 -9.49 3.93
C GLY A 89 -7.59 -8.14 3.53
N TYR A 90 -7.03 -8.06 2.32
CA TYR A 90 -6.52 -6.82 1.76
C TYR A 90 -7.63 -5.77 1.57
N LEU A 91 -8.73 -6.11 0.89
CA LEU A 91 -9.78 -5.14 0.55
C LEU A 91 -10.50 -4.61 1.80
N ILE A 92 -10.89 -5.50 2.73
CA ILE A 92 -11.56 -5.11 3.97
C ILE A 92 -10.60 -4.33 4.85
N GLY A 93 -9.36 -4.81 5.01
CA GLY A 93 -8.32 -4.12 5.77
C GLY A 93 -8.08 -2.72 5.22
N TRP A 94 -7.92 -2.59 3.90
CA TRP A 94 -7.59 -1.33 3.24
C TRP A 94 -8.74 -0.33 3.32
N LEU A 95 -9.97 -0.77 3.07
CA LEU A 95 -11.16 0.06 3.19
C LEU A 95 -11.32 0.56 4.63
N TRP A 96 -11.29 -0.35 5.60
CA TRP A 96 -11.46 0.00 7.02
C TRP A 96 -10.31 0.90 7.49
N TRP A 97 -9.06 0.59 7.14
CA TRP A 97 -7.92 1.43 7.49
C TRP A 97 -8.06 2.83 6.89
N THR A 98 -8.46 2.94 5.62
CA THR A 98 -8.64 4.25 4.95
C THR A 98 -9.71 5.08 5.63
N VAL A 99 -10.84 4.48 6.01
CA VAL A 99 -11.91 5.17 6.76
C VAL A 99 -11.41 5.63 8.13
N ALA A 100 -10.70 4.77 8.86
CA ALA A 100 -10.16 5.14 10.17
C ALA A 100 -9.09 6.25 10.06
N ALA A 101 -8.21 6.17 9.07
CA ALA A 101 -7.21 7.17 8.75
C ALA A 101 -7.84 8.52 8.39
N LEU A 102 -8.91 8.51 7.59
CA LEU A 102 -9.71 9.68 7.25
C LEU A 102 -10.28 10.35 8.49
N LEU A 103 -11.00 9.60 9.32
CA LEU A 103 -11.64 10.13 10.53
C LEU A 103 -10.60 10.73 11.47
N ASN A 104 -9.44 10.10 11.59
CA ASN A 104 -8.32 10.58 12.39
C ASN A 104 -7.61 11.82 11.78
N ALA A 105 -7.67 12.01 10.46
CA ALA A 105 -7.01 13.12 9.74
C ALA A 105 -7.93 14.31 9.42
N ARG A 106 -9.26 14.16 9.53
CA ARG A 106 -10.29 15.15 9.11
C ARG A 106 -10.07 16.56 9.65
N HIS A 107 -9.50 16.68 10.84
CA HIS A 107 -9.26 17.97 11.50
C HIS A 107 -7.82 18.48 11.37
N LYS A 108 -6.92 17.69 10.78
CA LYS A 108 -5.48 17.97 10.70
C LYS A 108 -5.00 18.28 9.28
N SER A 109 -5.74 17.87 8.26
CA SER A 109 -5.33 18.02 6.86
C SER A 109 -6.44 18.60 6.00
N ARG A 110 -6.13 19.65 5.22
CA ARG A 110 -7.00 20.12 4.14
C ARG A 110 -7.10 19.11 2.99
N TYR A 111 -6.12 18.22 2.88
CA TYR A 111 -6.02 17.17 1.87
C TYR A 111 -6.52 15.82 2.39
N THR A 112 -7.60 15.82 3.18
CA THR A 112 -8.15 14.56 3.71
C THR A 112 -8.65 13.71 2.52
N PRO A 113 -8.08 12.53 2.26
CA PRO A 113 -8.36 11.77 1.05
C PRO A 113 -9.79 11.23 1.10
N TRP A 114 -10.66 11.58 0.15
CA TRP A 114 -12.07 11.18 0.15
C TRP A 114 -12.24 9.65 0.33
N PRO A 115 -13.10 9.15 1.25
CA PRO A 115 -13.25 7.71 1.48
C PRO A 115 -13.75 6.95 0.25
N GLY A 116 -14.42 7.64 -0.67
CA GLY A 116 -14.81 7.08 -1.96
C GLY A 116 -13.62 6.72 -2.86
N ILE A 117 -12.40 7.17 -2.56
CA ILE A 117 -11.17 6.73 -3.26
C ILE A 117 -10.92 5.23 -3.02
N ALA A 118 -11.13 4.74 -1.79
CA ALA A 118 -10.99 3.31 -1.50
C ALA A 118 -12.07 2.49 -2.22
N TRP A 119 -13.30 3.00 -2.28
CA TRP A 119 -14.40 2.38 -3.03
C TRP A 119 -14.15 2.39 -4.53
N ALA A 120 -13.68 3.50 -5.10
CA ALA A 120 -13.34 3.58 -6.51
C ALA A 120 -12.21 2.60 -6.86
N ALA A 121 -11.19 2.49 -6.02
CA ALA A 121 -10.11 1.52 -6.21
C ALA A 121 -10.61 0.07 -6.11
N LEU A 122 -11.57 -0.22 -5.22
CA LEU A 122 -12.23 -1.52 -5.14
C LEU A 122 -13.03 -1.83 -6.41
N VAL A 123 -13.87 -0.89 -6.86
CA VAL A 123 -14.69 -1.04 -8.07
C VAL A 123 -13.82 -1.27 -9.30
N VAL A 124 -12.70 -0.53 -9.42
CA VAL A 124 -11.73 -0.72 -10.51
C VAL A 124 -11.10 -2.12 -10.46
N GLN A 125 -10.68 -2.60 -9.28
CA GLN A 125 -10.09 -3.93 -9.15
C GLN A 125 -11.10 -5.05 -9.43
N VAL A 126 -12.32 -4.94 -8.92
CA VAL A 126 -13.38 -5.94 -9.17
C VAL A 126 -13.79 -5.92 -10.64
N GLY A 127 -14.02 -4.73 -11.21
CA GLY A 127 -14.33 -4.56 -12.63
C GLY A 127 -13.22 -5.09 -13.54
N ALA A 128 -11.95 -4.93 -13.14
CA ALA A 128 -10.81 -5.51 -13.85
C ALA A 128 -10.86 -7.04 -13.88
N VAL A 129 -11.14 -7.69 -12.74
CA VAL A 129 -11.28 -9.15 -12.68
C VAL A 129 -12.42 -9.63 -13.57
N PHE A 130 -13.58 -8.95 -13.53
CA PHE A 130 -14.70 -9.29 -14.41
C PHE A 130 -14.37 -9.08 -15.89
N ALA A 131 -13.71 -7.97 -16.25
CA ALA A 131 -13.29 -7.69 -17.61
C ALA A 131 -12.33 -8.74 -18.17
N LEU A 132 -11.42 -9.27 -17.33
CA LEU A 132 -10.51 -10.36 -17.72
C LEU A 132 -11.23 -11.70 -17.94
N GLY A 133 -12.45 -11.86 -17.41
CA GLY A 133 -13.31 -13.02 -17.64
C GLY A 133 -14.23 -12.90 -18.86
N ILE A 134 -14.23 -11.77 -19.56
CA ILE A 134 -15.01 -11.60 -20.79
C ILE A 134 -14.26 -12.29 -21.93
N GLU A 135 -14.87 -13.30 -22.52
CA GLU A 135 -14.40 -13.89 -23.77
C GLU A 135 -14.74 -12.95 -24.92
N LEU A 136 -13.71 -12.48 -25.61
CA LEU A 136 -13.83 -11.67 -26.83
C LEU A 136 -13.23 -12.48 -27.98
N ASP A 137 -13.99 -12.60 -29.07
CA ASP A 137 -13.57 -13.35 -30.26
C ASP A 137 -12.43 -12.66 -31.01
N ASP A 138 -12.29 -11.34 -30.85
CA ASP A 138 -11.22 -10.55 -31.45
C ASP A 138 -10.01 -10.42 -30.50
N GLU A 139 -8.87 -10.94 -30.95
CA GLU A 139 -7.58 -10.88 -30.24
C GLU A 139 -7.14 -9.43 -30.00
N PHE A 140 -7.40 -8.52 -30.94
CA PHE A 140 -7.06 -7.10 -30.78
C PHE A 140 -7.93 -6.44 -29.72
N ALA A 141 -9.25 -6.67 -29.74
CA ALA A 141 -10.16 -6.20 -28.69
C ALA A 141 -9.80 -6.74 -27.30
N ARG A 142 -9.43 -8.02 -27.20
CA ARG A 142 -8.96 -8.63 -25.96
C ARG A 142 -7.68 -7.98 -25.45
N PHE A 143 -6.69 -7.78 -26.33
CA PHE A 143 -5.45 -7.08 -25.98
C PHE A 143 -5.71 -5.65 -25.52
N ALA A 144 -6.52 -4.89 -26.27
CA ALA A 144 -6.90 -3.53 -25.92
C ALA A 144 -7.63 -3.44 -24.57
N LEU A 145 -8.53 -4.38 -24.29
CA LEU A 145 -9.23 -4.48 -23.00
C LEU A 145 -8.25 -4.74 -21.85
N VAL A 146 -7.33 -5.70 -22.00
CA VAL A 146 -6.30 -6.01 -20.99
C VAL A 146 -5.42 -4.79 -20.71
N CYS A 147 -4.96 -4.10 -21.76
CA CYS A 147 -4.16 -2.89 -21.64
C CYS A 147 -4.92 -1.75 -20.95
N GLY A 148 -6.17 -1.49 -21.35
CA GLY A 148 -7.02 -0.44 -20.76
C GLY A 148 -7.32 -0.69 -19.28
N VAL A 149 -7.62 -1.95 -18.93
CA VAL A 149 -7.81 -2.40 -17.54
C VAL A 149 -6.52 -2.22 -16.73
N GLY A 150 -5.39 -2.67 -17.27
CA GLY A 150 -4.08 -2.52 -16.63
C GLY A 150 -3.73 -1.07 -16.33
N LEU A 151 -3.89 -0.18 -17.32
CA LEU A 151 -3.63 1.26 -17.16
C LEU A 151 -4.55 1.90 -16.10
N THR A 152 -5.81 1.49 -16.05
CA THR A 152 -6.78 2.00 -15.07
C THR A 152 -6.40 1.57 -13.65
N ILE A 153 -6.01 0.32 -13.45
CA ILE A 153 -5.51 -0.19 -12.16
C ILE A 153 -4.27 0.58 -11.72
N VAL A 154 -3.30 0.74 -12.62
CA VAL A 154 -2.06 1.47 -12.34
C VAL A 154 -2.37 2.93 -11.98
N GLY A 155 -3.18 3.63 -12.79
CA GLY A 155 -3.60 5.00 -12.53
C GLY A 155 -4.32 5.16 -11.19
N ALA A 156 -5.25 4.25 -10.87
CA ALA A 156 -5.94 4.23 -9.59
C ALA A 156 -4.97 4.02 -8.42
N HIS A 157 -4.01 3.10 -8.55
CA HIS A 157 -2.98 2.84 -7.53
C HIS A 157 -2.16 4.09 -7.22
N PHE A 158 -1.63 4.76 -8.26
CA PHE A 158 -0.87 6.00 -8.09
C PHE A 158 -1.70 7.12 -7.48
N TRP A 159 -2.95 7.28 -7.92
CA TRP A 159 -3.83 8.32 -7.43
C TRP A 159 -4.15 8.12 -5.93
N VAL A 160 -4.53 6.90 -5.55
CA VAL A 160 -4.84 6.53 -4.16
C VAL A 160 -3.62 6.74 -3.28
N LEU A 161 -2.48 6.13 -3.61
CA LEU A 161 -1.28 6.22 -2.78
C LEU A 161 -0.67 7.63 -2.77
N GLY A 162 -0.76 8.36 -3.88
CA GLY A 162 -0.35 9.76 -3.95
C GLY A 162 -1.20 10.66 -3.07
N SER A 163 -2.51 10.40 -2.97
CA SER A 163 -3.40 11.11 -2.05
C SER A 163 -3.05 10.81 -0.58
N LEU A 164 -2.80 9.54 -0.24
CA LEU A 164 -2.42 9.11 1.10
C LEU A 164 -1.04 9.64 1.50
N ARG A 165 -0.07 9.68 0.58
CA ARG A 165 1.25 10.29 0.83
C ARG A 165 1.14 11.78 1.15
N ARG A 166 0.31 12.52 0.42
CA ARG A 166 0.04 13.94 0.70
C ARG A 166 -0.63 14.12 2.06
N ALA A 167 -1.60 13.26 2.38
CA ALA A 167 -2.24 13.26 3.69
C ALA A 167 -1.24 12.97 4.81
N ALA A 168 -0.34 12.01 4.62
CA ALA A 168 0.75 11.68 5.53
C ALA A 168 1.65 12.90 5.78
N GLY A 169 2.05 13.61 4.72
CA GLY A 169 2.81 14.85 4.83
C GLY A 169 2.09 15.93 5.64
N ALA A 170 0.78 16.11 5.43
CA ALA A 170 -0.01 17.09 6.17
C ALA A 170 -0.10 16.79 7.67
N VAL A 171 -0.09 15.51 8.06
CA VAL A 171 -0.04 15.09 9.48
C VAL A 171 1.39 14.90 10.01
N LYS A 172 2.42 15.34 9.26
CA LYS A 172 3.84 15.19 9.57
C LYS A 172 4.31 13.73 9.75
N ALA A 173 3.68 12.79 9.07
CA ALA A 173 4.15 11.42 9.00
C ALA A 173 5.25 11.24 7.94
N PRO A 174 6.21 10.31 8.15
CA PRO A 174 7.22 9.94 7.16
C PRO A 174 6.59 9.54 5.82
N GLN A 175 7.07 10.12 4.72
CA GLN A 175 6.57 9.86 3.37
C GLN A 175 7.33 8.74 2.65
N ASP A 176 8.53 8.37 3.10
CA ASP A 176 9.35 7.35 2.44
C ASP A 176 8.67 5.99 2.30
N PRO A 177 7.98 5.44 3.35
CA PRO A 177 7.27 4.18 3.20
C PRO A 177 6.17 4.24 2.13
N TRP A 178 5.47 5.37 2.02
CA TRP A 178 4.45 5.60 1.01
C TRP A 178 5.04 5.64 -0.40
N SER A 179 6.18 6.30 -0.58
CA SER A 179 6.89 6.33 -1.87
C SER A 179 7.36 4.92 -2.28
N ARG A 180 7.81 4.09 -1.33
CA ARG A 180 8.15 2.68 -1.60
C ARG A 180 6.94 1.86 -2.03
N MET A 181 5.77 2.05 -1.40
CA MET A 181 4.52 1.39 -1.82
C MET A 181 4.10 1.76 -3.25
N ILE A 182 4.48 2.95 -3.72
CA ILE A 182 4.23 3.38 -5.10
C ILE A 182 5.23 2.70 -6.07
N ILE A 183 6.52 2.67 -5.72
CA ILE A 183 7.60 2.25 -6.63
C ILE A 183 7.77 0.72 -6.70
N LEU A 184 7.71 0.01 -5.57
CA LEU A 184 8.02 -1.43 -5.50
C LEU A 184 7.11 -2.31 -6.37
N PRO A 185 5.80 -2.01 -6.55
CA PRO A 185 4.97 -2.75 -7.51
C PRO A 185 5.43 -2.58 -8.96
N ILE A 186 5.91 -1.39 -9.33
CA ILE A 186 6.44 -1.11 -10.68
C ILE A 186 7.74 -1.88 -10.90
N ALA A 187 8.63 -1.86 -9.90
CA ALA A 187 9.84 -2.67 -9.92
C ALA A 187 9.51 -4.16 -10.04
N GLY A 188 8.49 -4.63 -9.29
CA GLY A 188 7.93 -5.97 -9.39
C GLY A 188 7.49 -6.34 -10.81
N PHE A 189 6.70 -5.46 -11.43
CA PHE A 189 6.22 -5.63 -12.80
C PHE A 189 7.36 -5.65 -13.83
N ALA A 190 8.29 -4.71 -13.75
CA ALA A 190 9.46 -4.65 -14.62
C ALA A 190 10.32 -5.92 -14.50
N MET A 191 10.55 -6.40 -13.27
CA MET A 191 11.23 -7.67 -13.04
C MET A 191 10.47 -8.86 -13.62
N GLY A 192 9.13 -8.85 -13.59
CA GLY A 192 8.31 -9.87 -14.24
C GLY A 192 8.55 -9.94 -15.74
N ILE A 193 8.57 -8.78 -16.43
CA ILE A 193 8.88 -8.71 -17.87
C ILE A 193 10.29 -9.26 -18.14
N VAL A 194 11.27 -8.82 -17.35
CA VAL A 194 12.65 -9.31 -17.45
C VAL A 194 12.69 -10.83 -17.22
N ALA A 195 12.01 -11.34 -16.20
CA ALA A 195 11.93 -12.78 -15.92
C ALA A 195 11.31 -13.57 -17.06
N SER A 196 10.24 -13.07 -17.69
CA SER A 196 9.65 -13.71 -18.87
C SER A 196 10.61 -13.78 -20.05
N PHE A 197 11.43 -12.75 -20.26
CA PHE A 197 12.51 -12.79 -21.26
C PHE A 197 13.56 -13.84 -20.90
N PHE A 198 14.12 -13.81 -19.68
CA PHE A 198 15.16 -14.76 -19.27
C PHE A 198 14.68 -16.22 -19.24
N LEU A 199 13.42 -16.46 -18.87
CA LEU A 199 12.79 -17.78 -18.92
C LEU A 199 12.76 -18.37 -20.34
N ARG A 200 12.56 -17.53 -21.35
CA ARG A 200 12.54 -17.97 -22.76
C ARG A 200 13.94 -18.20 -23.34
N TRP A 201 14.94 -17.43 -22.89
CA TRP A 201 16.22 -17.33 -23.62
C TRP A 201 17.47 -17.82 -22.86
N VAL A 202 17.46 -17.85 -21.52
CA VAL A 202 18.68 -18.01 -20.71
C VAL A 202 18.65 -19.27 -19.83
N GLY A 203 17.47 -19.87 -19.63
CA GLY A 203 17.31 -21.16 -18.93
C GLY A 203 17.02 -21.05 -17.43
N ARG A 204 16.83 -22.22 -16.80
CA ARG A 204 16.28 -22.36 -15.44
C ARG A 204 17.05 -21.63 -14.31
N PRO A 205 18.40 -21.58 -14.26
CA PRO A 205 19.10 -20.94 -13.14
C PRO A 205 18.83 -19.44 -13.01
N ALA A 206 18.81 -18.71 -14.14
CA ALA A 206 18.51 -17.28 -14.17
C ALA A 206 17.08 -17.00 -13.71
N SER A 207 16.13 -17.86 -14.08
CA SER A 207 14.74 -17.74 -13.64
C SER A 207 14.57 -17.90 -12.13
N ILE A 208 15.29 -18.83 -11.51
CA ILE A 208 15.27 -19.04 -10.05
C ILE A 208 15.82 -17.80 -9.34
N GLY A 209 16.93 -17.24 -9.82
CA GLY A 209 17.49 -15.99 -9.28
C GLY A 209 16.48 -14.84 -9.33
N LEU A 210 15.80 -14.65 -10.47
CA LEU A 210 14.78 -13.61 -10.63
C LEU A 210 13.54 -13.85 -9.74
N MET A 211 13.13 -15.10 -9.52
CA MET A 211 12.07 -15.43 -8.57
C MET A 211 12.44 -15.04 -7.14
N VAL A 212 13.68 -15.29 -6.70
CA VAL A 212 14.17 -14.89 -5.38
C VAL A 212 14.14 -13.37 -5.23
N VAL A 213 14.60 -12.62 -6.22
CA VAL A 213 14.56 -11.15 -6.20
C VAL A 213 13.11 -10.64 -6.16
N GLY A 214 12.21 -11.24 -6.95
CA GLY A 214 10.78 -10.92 -6.91
C GLY A 214 10.14 -11.17 -5.54
N TYR A 215 10.54 -12.25 -4.86
CA TYR A 215 10.10 -12.55 -3.51
C TYR A 215 10.62 -11.53 -2.49
N LEU A 216 11.89 -11.14 -2.56
CA LEU A 216 12.47 -10.09 -1.72
C LEU A 216 11.80 -8.73 -1.95
N ASN A 217 11.48 -8.38 -3.19
CA ASN A 217 10.71 -7.17 -3.51
C ASN A 217 9.32 -7.20 -2.86
N SER A 218 8.65 -8.35 -2.89
CA SER A 218 7.35 -8.54 -2.25
C SER A 218 7.44 -8.39 -0.73
N LEU A 219 8.45 -8.99 -0.09
CA LEU A 219 8.71 -8.80 1.35
C LEU A 219 8.96 -7.32 1.69
N TRP A 220 9.75 -6.63 0.88
CA TRP A 220 10.00 -5.21 1.07
C TRP A 220 8.73 -4.37 0.90
N TYR A 221 7.86 -4.76 -0.03
CA TYR A 221 6.56 -4.13 -0.20
C TYR A 221 5.68 -4.31 1.04
N VAL A 222 5.53 -5.53 1.57
CA VAL A 222 4.76 -5.78 2.80
C VAL A 222 5.31 -4.98 4.00
N SER A 223 6.64 -4.94 4.15
CA SER A 223 7.29 -4.13 5.18
C SER A 223 7.02 -2.63 5.03
N SER A 224 6.98 -2.14 3.78
CA SER A 224 6.66 -0.75 3.46
C SER A 224 5.20 -0.43 3.77
N VAL A 225 4.27 -1.34 3.47
CA VAL A 225 2.85 -1.22 3.89
C VAL A 225 2.75 -1.09 5.40
N TYR A 226 3.32 -2.04 6.15
CA TYR A 226 3.26 -2.01 7.61
C TYR A 226 3.82 -0.71 8.20
N SER A 227 4.96 -0.26 7.66
CA SER A 227 5.64 0.97 8.08
C SER A 227 4.82 2.22 7.78
N ALA A 228 4.21 2.29 6.58
CA ALA A 228 3.38 3.42 6.15
C ALA A 228 2.12 3.58 7.01
N LEU A 229 1.40 2.47 7.24
CA LEU A 229 0.17 2.50 8.05
C LEU A 229 0.50 2.83 9.51
N THR A 230 1.54 2.21 10.07
CA THR A 230 1.95 2.45 11.47
C THR A 230 2.44 3.87 11.69
N SER A 231 3.23 4.44 10.77
CA SER A 231 3.74 5.80 10.91
C SER A 231 2.61 6.83 10.82
N PHE A 232 1.67 6.63 9.88
CA PHE A 232 0.48 7.46 9.76
C PHE A 232 -0.36 7.45 11.04
N ASP A 233 -0.63 6.26 11.59
CA ASP A 233 -1.39 6.12 12.84
C ASP A 233 -0.72 6.84 14.01
N ARG A 234 0.61 6.69 14.17
CA ARG A 234 1.37 7.39 15.23
C ARG A 234 1.26 8.91 15.09
N ALA A 235 1.26 9.43 13.86
CA ALA A 235 1.12 10.85 13.57
C ALA A 235 -0.26 11.37 13.97
N CYS A 236 -1.31 10.63 13.60
CA CYS A 236 -2.68 10.94 13.96
C CYS A 236 -2.88 10.97 15.48
N VAL A 237 -2.23 10.07 16.21
CA VAL A 237 -2.28 9.98 17.67
C VAL A 237 -1.33 11.00 18.35
N GLY A 238 -0.62 11.85 17.59
CA GLY A 238 0.32 12.82 18.16
C GLY A 238 1.45 12.18 18.98
N ARG A 239 1.70 10.88 18.75
CA ARG A 239 2.81 10.13 19.37
C ARG A 239 4.12 10.28 18.61
N MET A 240 4.12 11.00 17.48
CA MET A 240 5.33 11.54 16.88
C MET A 240 5.58 12.94 17.44
N SER A 241 6.20 13.00 18.61
CA SER A 241 6.88 14.23 19.02
C SER A 241 8.08 14.40 18.10
N ILE A 242 8.14 15.54 17.42
CA ILE A 242 9.12 15.91 16.39
C ILE A 242 10.60 15.76 16.86
N GLY A 243 10.87 15.55 18.15
CA GLY A 243 12.22 15.32 18.69
C GLY A 243 12.60 13.88 19.08
N GLN A 244 11.69 12.89 19.08
CA GLN A 244 12.02 11.52 19.51
C GLN A 244 12.47 10.58 18.36
N ASP A 245 12.04 10.84 17.12
CA ASP A 245 12.42 9.99 15.98
C ASP A 245 13.78 10.33 15.38
N ASP A 246 14.30 11.55 15.58
CA ASP A 246 15.70 11.87 15.20
C ASP A 246 16.70 11.03 16.00
N HIS A 247 16.38 10.69 17.26
CA HIS A 247 17.17 9.74 18.04
C HIS A 247 17.03 8.30 17.55
N ALA A 248 15.83 7.87 17.14
CA ALA A 248 15.62 6.52 16.62
C ALA A 248 16.25 6.28 15.23
N LEU A 249 16.25 7.31 14.37
CA LEU A 249 16.89 7.28 13.05
C LEU A 249 18.41 7.43 13.13
N MET A 250 18.94 8.21 14.08
CA MET A 250 20.39 8.23 14.35
C MET A 250 20.89 6.88 14.85
N HIS A 251 20.18 6.21 15.76
CA HIS A 251 20.57 4.85 16.19
C HIS A 251 20.55 3.83 15.04
N PHE A 252 19.66 3.97 14.06
CA PHE A 252 19.65 3.08 12.87
C PHE A 252 20.74 3.41 11.84
N ARG A 253 21.19 4.68 11.75
CA ARG A 253 22.29 5.09 10.88
C ARG A 253 23.68 4.78 11.44
N PHE A 254 23.85 4.78 12.77
CA PHE A 254 25.14 4.50 13.41
C PHE A 254 25.41 3.01 13.67
N ASN A 255 24.42 2.12 13.53
CA ASN A 255 24.60 0.66 13.65
C ASN A 255 24.82 -0.05 12.29
N ARG A 256 25.22 0.69 11.26
CA ARG A 256 25.68 0.17 9.95
C ARG A 256 27.14 0.56 9.66
N GLY A 257 27.94 0.70 10.72
CA GLY A 257 29.41 0.68 10.64
C GLY A 257 29.91 -0.72 10.88
#